data_AF-U1NYQ7-F1
#
_entry.id   AF-U1NYQ7-F1
#
_cell.length_a   1.000
_cell.length_b   1.000
_cell.length_c   1.000
_cell.angle_alpha   90.00
_cell.angle_beta   90.00
_cell.angle_gamma   90.00
#
_symmetry.space_group_name_H-M   'P 1'
#
loop_
_entity.id
_entity.type
_entity.pdbx_description
1 polymer ?
#
loop_
_entity_poly.entity_id
_entity_poly.type
_entity_poly.pdbx_seq_one_letter_code
_entity_poly.pdbx_strand_id
1 'polypeptide(L)'
;MDNADDAIGVAVSEAGKRLNSEEMDYVDVNPGFTNCPACGEPFDSVYVAADTALVGLILELDVFNAESIEHAERIAKSDIGGALRDVPLEVVDTVELDDEET
;
A
#
# COMPACT_ATOMS: atom_id res chain seq x y z
N MET A 1 -3.40 -19.66 -10.47
CA MET A 1 -3.08 -18.22 -10.68
C MET A 1 -1.88 -18.28 -11.57
N ASP A 2 -2.07 -18.07 -12.86
CA ASP A 2 -1.13 -18.60 -13.84
C ASP A 2 -0.17 -17.51 -14.35
N ASN A 3 -0.37 -16.25 -13.94
CA ASN A 3 0.49 -15.12 -14.24
C ASN A 3 0.62 -14.18 -13.01
N ALA A 4 1.67 -13.37 -12.96
CA ALA A 4 1.92 -12.42 -11.88
C ALA A 4 0.86 -11.29 -11.85
N ASP A 5 0.37 -10.86 -13.01
CA ASP A 5 -0.59 -9.76 -13.17
C ASP A 5 -1.95 -10.07 -12.51
N ASP A 6 -2.41 -11.32 -12.59
CA ASP A 6 -3.63 -11.81 -11.94
C ASP A 6 -3.49 -11.73 -10.43
N ALA A 7 -2.31 -12.09 -9.91
CA ALA A 7 -2.02 -11.98 -8.48
C ALA A 7 -2.04 -10.53 -8.01
N ILE A 8 -1.47 -9.60 -8.79
CA ILE A 8 -1.54 -8.16 -8.53
C ILE A 8 -3.01 -7.71 -8.51
N GLY A 9 -3.76 -8.02 -9.56
CA GLY A 9 -5.14 -7.58 -9.69
C GLY A 9 -6.03 -8.08 -8.54
N VAL A 10 -5.83 -9.31 -8.08
CA VAL A 10 -6.53 -9.86 -6.91
C VAL A 10 -6.09 -9.17 -5.63
N ALA A 11 -4.79 -8.94 -5.41
CA ALA A 11 -4.29 -8.28 -4.21
C ALA A 11 -4.81 -6.83 -4.08
N VAL A 12 -4.73 -6.05 -5.16
CA VAL A 12 -5.26 -4.67 -5.21
C VAL A 12 -6.77 -4.67 -4.95
N SER A 13 -7.52 -5.57 -5.61
CA SER A 13 -8.97 -5.66 -5.44
C SER A 13 -9.37 -6.05 -4.02
N GLU A 14 -8.63 -6.97 -3.40
CA GLU A 14 -8.92 -7.44 -2.04
C GLU A 14 -8.57 -6.37 -0.99
N ALA A 15 -7.41 -5.72 -1.12
CA ALA A 15 -7.04 -4.61 -0.25
C ALA A 15 -8.05 -3.46 -0.36
N GLY A 16 -8.39 -3.04 -1.59
CA GLY A 16 -9.40 -1.99 -1.83
C GLY A 16 -10.77 -2.34 -1.25
N LYS A 17 -11.23 -3.59 -1.37
CA LYS A 17 -12.50 -4.03 -0.74
C LYS A 17 -12.49 -3.90 0.78
N ARG A 18 -11.37 -4.24 1.43
CA ARG A 18 -11.24 -4.16 2.90
C ARG A 18 -11.20 -2.71 3.36
N LEU A 19 -10.42 -1.87 2.70
CA LEU A 19 -10.36 -0.43 2.96
C LEU A 19 -11.74 0.22 2.77
N ASN A 20 -12.41 -0.06 1.66
CA ASN A 20 -13.76 0.48 1.39
C ASN A 20 -14.81 0.03 2.42
N SER A 21 -14.66 -1.17 3.01
CA SER A 21 -15.58 -1.65 4.04
C SER A 21 -15.45 -0.91 5.38
N GLU A 22 -14.34 -0.20 5.58
CA GLU A 22 -14.06 0.65 6.74
C GLU A 22 -14.14 2.15 6.36
N GLU A 23 -14.84 2.49 5.27
CA GLU A 23 -15.04 3.87 4.80
C GLU A 23 -13.72 4.59 4.41
N MET A 24 -12.73 3.83 3.91
CA MET A 24 -11.41 4.33 3.49
C MET A 24 -11.21 4.33 1.97
N ASP A 25 -12.22 4.74 1.19
CA ASP A 25 -12.15 4.77 -0.27
C ASP A 25 -11.24 5.87 -0.85
N TYR A 26 -10.70 6.73 0.01
CA TYR A 26 -9.70 7.75 -0.31
C TYR A 26 -8.25 7.23 -0.27
N VAL A 27 -8.01 5.98 0.13
CA VAL A 27 -6.67 5.38 0.12
C VAL A 27 -6.37 4.82 -1.26
N ASP A 28 -5.31 5.32 -1.89
CA ASP A 28 -4.85 4.84 -3.17
C ASP A 28 -4.04 3.53 -3.00
N VAL A 29 -4.47 2.49 -3.70
CA VAL A 29 -3.88 1.15 -3.64
C VAL A 29 -3.16 0.84 -4.95
N ASN A 30 -1.83 0.78 -4.90
CA ASN A 30 -1.00 0.51 -6.06
C ASN A 30 -0.14 -0.75 -5.87
N PRO A 31 0.21 -1.46 -6.95
CA PRO A 31 1.25 -2.48 -6.88
C PRO A 31 2.57 -1.84 -6.46
N GLY A 32 3.28 -2.47 -5.53
CA GLY A 32 4.62 -2.04 -5.15
C GLY A 32 5.67 -2.46 -6.16
N PHE A 33 6.77 -1.72 -6.19
CA PHE A 33 7.92 -2.00 -7.05
C PHE A 33 9.14 -2.35 -6.21
N THR A 34 9.88 -3.35 -6.67
CA THR A 34 11.18 -3.71 -6.11
C THR A 34 12.22 -3.60 -7.20
N ASN A 35 13.41 -3.09 -6.89
CA ASN A 35 14.47 -3.03 -7.86
C ASN A 35 15.16 -4.39 -7.96
N CYS A 36 15.30 -4.91 -9.18
CA CYS A 36 16.03 -6.14 -9.42
C CYS A 36 17.48 -6.00 -8.88
N PRO A 37 17.93 -6.84 -7.93
CA PRO A 37 19.27 -6.70 -7.35
C PRO A 37 20.40 -6.99 -8.35
N ALA A 38 20.08 -7.59 -9.51
CA ALA A 38 21.06 -7.93 -10.54
C ALA A 38 21.26 -6.82 -11.59
N CYS A 39 20.18 -6.17 -12.05
CA CYS A 39 20.23 -5.17 -13.13
C CYS A 39 19.75 -3.77 -12.71
N GLY A 40 19.10 -3.63 -11.56
CA GLY A 40 18.55 -2.37 -11.06
C GLY A 40 17.26 -1.92 -11.74
N GLU A 41 16.68 -2.73 -12.65
CA GLU A 41 15.40 -2.41 -13.26
C GLU A 41 14.25 -2.62 -12.26
N PRO A 42 13.25 -1.71 -12.24
CA PRO A 42 12.06 -1.88 -11.42
C PRO A 42 11.28 -3.12 -11.88
N PHE A 43 10.91 -3.94 -10.92
CA PHE A 43 10.15 -5.17 -11.10
C PHE A 43 8.90 -5.10 -10.21
N ASP A 44 7.75 -5.52 -10.74
CA ASP A 44 6.52 -5.61 -9.94
C ASP A 44 6.78 -6.55 -8.76
N SER A 45 6.42 -6.12 -7.54
CA SER A 45 6.76 -6.81 -6.30
C SER A 45 5.90 -8.07 -6.10
N VAL A 46 5.94 -8.99 -7.05
CA VAL A 46 5.20 -10.25 -7.03
C VAL A 46 6.14 -11.43 -7.13
N TYR A 47 5.96 -12.36 -6.19
CA TYR A 47 6.67 -13.63 -6.17
C TYR A 47 5.66 -14.77 -6.15
N VAL A 48 5.67 -15.60 -7.20
CA VAL A 48 4.77 -16.75 -7.34
C VAL A 48 5.54 -18.05 -7.11
N ALA A 49 5.06 -18.88 -6.18
CA ALA A 49 5.60 -20.21 -5.92
C ALA A 49 4.48 -21.17 -5.50
N ALA A 50 4.44 -22.36 -6.11
CA ALA A 50 3.47 -23.41 -5.80
C ALA A 50 2.01 -22.88 -5.73
N ASP A 51 1.56 -22.23 -6.80
CA ASP A 51 0.23 -21.61 -6.92
C ASP A 51 -0.12 -20.55 -5.87
N THR A 52 0.88 -20.07 -5.12
CA THR A 52 0.75 -19.00 -4.12
C THR A 52 1.54 -17.78 -4.59
N ALA A 53 0.98 -16.59 -4.38
CA ALA A 53 1.65 -15.33 -4.70
C ALA A 53 1.84 -14.47 -3.45
N LEU A 54 3.02 -13.89 -3.31
CA LEU A 54 3.29 -12.77 -2.41
C LEU A 54 3.29 -11.51 -3.25
N VAL A 55 2.49 -10.51 -2.85
CA VAL A 55 2.34 -9.24 -3.56
C VAL A 55 2.65 -8.11 -2.60
N GLY A 56 3.63 -7.28 -2.94
CA GLY A 56 3.87 -6.00 -2.28
C GLY A 56 2.90 -4.95 -2.83
N LEU A 57 2.29 -4.18 -1.92
CA LEU A 57 1.39 -3.07 -2.25
C LEU A 57 1.97 -1.77 -1.69
N ILE A 58 1.71 -0.67 -2.38
CA ILE A 58 1.92 0.69 -1.90
C ILE A 58 0.56 1.31 -1.64
N LEU A 59 0.41 1.84 -0.43
CA LEU A 59 -0.80 2.49 0.04
C LEU A 59 -0.47 3.97 0.26
N GLU A 60 -1.22 4.84 -0.39
CA GLU A 60 -1.04 6.29 -0.32
C GLU A 60 -2.32 6.94 0.23
N LEU A 61 -2.17 7.90 1.14
CA LEU A 61 -3.27 8.66 1.71
C LEU A 61 -2.78 9.99 2.25
N ASP A 62 -3.67 10.97 2.25
CA ASP A 62 -3.45 12.26 2.88
C ASP A 62 -3.95 12.25 4.31
N VAL A 63 -3.10 12.66 5.24
CA VAL A 63 -3.47 12.77 6.67
C VAL A 63 -3.66 14.24 7.03
N PHE A 64 -4.89 14.61 7.34
CA PHE A 64 -5.23 15.96 7.78
C PHE A 64 -5.17 16.11 9.30
N ASN A 65 -4.92 17.33 9.78
CA ASN A 65 -4.90 17.70 11.20
C ASN A 65 -3.84 16.95 12.04
N ALA A 66 -2.71 16.57 11.44
CA ALA A 66 -1.57 16.03 12.18
C ALA A 66 -0.78 17.16 12.87
N GLU A 67 -0.27 16.90 14.07
CA GLU A 67 0.55 17.87 14.83
C GLU A 67 2.05 17.78 14.49
N SER A 68 2.47 16.68 13.88
CA SER A 68 3.82 16.41 13.39
C SER A 68 3.80 15.28 12.37
N ILE A 69 4.90 15.09 11.64
CA ILE A 69 5.12 13.95 10.74
C ILE A 69 4.91 12.63 11.50
N GLU A 70 5.48 12.47 12.69
CA GLU A 70 5.32 11.23 13.49
C GLU A 70 3.87 11.02 13.93
N HIS A 71 3.11 12.10 14.16
CA HIS A 71 1.68 12.00 14.41
C HIS A 71 0.94 11.51 13.16
N ALA A 72 1.26 12.06 11.99
CA ALA A 72 0.67 11.63 10.71
C ALA A 72 0.94 10.14 10.43
N GLU A 73 2.19 9.70 10.57
CA GLU A 73 2.58 8.30 10.40
C GLU A 73 1.80 7.36 11.34
N ARG A 74 1.59 7.79 12.59
CA ARG A 74 0.83 7.00 13.58
C ARG A 74 -0.64 6.91 13.22
N ILE A 75 -1.24 7.97 12.70
CA ILE A 75 -2.62 7.98 12.20
C ILE A 75 -2.73 7.02 11.02
N ALA A 76 -1.89 7.19 10.00
CA ALA A 76 -1.87 6.33 8.81
C ALA A 76 -1.74 4.84 9.16
N LYS A 77 -0.78 4.48 10.02
CA LYS A 77 -0.60 3.09 10.49
C LYS A 77 -1.80 2.56 11.27
N SER A 78 -2.42 3.39 12.11
CA SER A 78 -3.58 3.01 12.91
C SER A 78 -4.78 2.71 12.03
N ASP A 79 -5.06 3.59 11.07
CA ASP A 79 -6.25 3.50 10.25
C ASP A 79 -6.13 2.34 9.25
N ILE A 80 -5.06 2.32 8.45
CA ILE A 80 -4.81 1.23 7.49
C ILE A 80 -4.64 -0.10 8.22
N GLY A 81 -3.90 -0.12 9.34
CA GLY A 81 -3.69 -1.32 10.14
C GLY A 81 -5.00 -1.86 10.74
N GLY A 82 -5.97 -0.99 11.03
CA GLY A 82 -7.31 -1.38 11.47
C GLY A 82 -8.08 -2.16 10.39
N ALA A 83 -7.98 -1.71 9.13
CA ALA A 83 -8.60 -2.36 7.97
C ALA A 83 -7.84 -3.60 7.48
N LEU A 84 -6.51 -3.60 7.59
CA LEU A 84 -5.61 -4.65 7.10
C LEU A 84 -4.89 -5.39 8.23
N ARG A 85 -5.64 -5.89 9.22
CA ARG A 85 -5.11 -6.43 10.50
C ARG A 85 -4.05 -7.52 10.39
N ASP A 86 -4.11 -8.34 9.35
CA ASP A 86 -3.20 -9.47 9.14
C ASP A 86 -2.08 -9.16 8.13
N VAL A 87 -1.93 -7.89 7.73
CA VAL A 87 -0.94 -7.44 6.73
C VAL A 87 0.14 -6.63 7.45
N PRO A 88 1.43 -7.02 7.34
CA PRO A 88 2.52 -6.20 7.84
C PRO A 88 2.60 -4.87 7.10
N LEU A 89 2.74 -3.76 7.83
CA LEU A 89 2.83 -2.41 7.28
C LEU A 89 4.13 -1.74 7.69
N GLU A 90 4.74 -1.02 6.75
CA GLU A 90 5.92 -0.19 6.95
C GLU A 90 5.64 1.19 6.31
N VAL A 91 6.01 2.26 7.01
CA VAL A 91 5.98 3.61 6.41
C VAL A 91 7.27 3.76 5.62
N VAL A 92 7.12 4.02 4.32
CA VAL A 92 8.24 4.12 3.38
C VAL A 92 8.59 5.57 3.05
N ASP A 93 7.62 6.47 3.08
CA ASP A 93 7.79 7.90 2.82
C ASP A 93 6.71 8.71 3.55
N THR A 94 6.99 9.96 3.88
CA THR A 94 6.02 10.91 4.43
C THR A 94 6.44 12.33 4.05
N VAL A 95 5.53 13.06 3.43
CA VAL A 95 5.78 14.40 2.91
C VAL A 95 4.73 15.35 3.48
N GLU A 96 5.16 16.54 3.91
CA GLU A 96 4.23 17.61 4.28
C GLU A 96 3.61 18.20 3.01
N LEU A 97 2.28 18.21 2.95
CA LEU A 97 1.53 18.86 1.87
C LEU A 97 1.32 20.33 2.25
N ASP A 98 1.67 21.24 1.35
CA ASP A 98 1.34 22.65 1.52
C ASP A 98 -0.18 22.83 1.27
N ASP A 99 -0.85 23.61 2.14
CA ASP A 99 -2.31 23.88 2.12
C ASP A 99 -2.84 24.50 0.80
N GLU A 100 -2.00 24.74 -0.21
CA GLU A 100 -2.33 25.42 -1.47
C GLU A 100 -2.71 24.46 -2.63
N GLU A 101 -2.62 23.15 -2.45
CA GLU A 101 -2.87 22.14 -3.51
C GLU A 101 -4.20 21.37 -3.36
N THR A 102 -5.24 21.94 -2.72
CA THR A 102 -6.62 21.36 -2.66
C THR A 102 -7.67 22.25 -3.33
#